data_AF-A0A1W6KW49-F1
#
_entry.id   AF-A0A1W6KW49-F1
#
_cell.length_a   1.000
_cell.length_b   1.000
_cell.length_c   1.000
_cell.angle_alpha   90.00
_cell.angle_beta   90.00
_cell.angle_gamma   90.00
#
_symmetry.space_group_name_H-M   'P 1'
#
loop_
_entity.id
_entity.type
_entity.pdbx_description
1 polymer ?
#
loop_
_entity_poly.entity_id
_entity_poly.type
_entity_poly.pdbx_seq_one_letter_code
_entity_poly.pdbx_strand_id
1 'polypeptide(L)' 'MAHSEYFGMDYARTLLEWRRRFLAARPNIKAMGYSDQFFRLWDYYPCYCAAGFKAKTIV' A
#
# COMPACT_ATOMS: atom_id res chain seq x y z
N MET A 1 32.45 10.94 0.82
CA MET A 1 31.56 10.16 1.71
C MET A 1 30.18 10.17 1.05
N ALA A 2 29.60 9.02 0.73
CA ALA A 2 28.28 8.95 0.10
C ALA A 2 27.20 9.00 1.19
N HIS A 3 26.32 10.00 1.12
CA HIS A 3 25.13 10.10 1.97
C HIS A 3 24.02 9.23 1.35
N SER A 4 23.45 8.31 2.13
CA SER A 4 22.34 7.45 1.70
C SER A 4 21.16 7.70 2.63
N GLU A 5 20.05 8.15 2.07
CA GLU A 5 18.80 8.43 2.79
C GLU A 5 17.87 7.23 2.70
N TYR A 6 17.35 6.78 3.85
CA TYR A 6 16.38 5.69 3.94
C TYR A 6 14.98 6.23 4.22
N PHE A 7 14.07 6.03 3.28
CA PHE A 7 12.70 6.54 3.33
C PHE A 7 11.63 5.48 3.63
N GLY A 8 12.01 4.29 4.12
CA GLY A 8 11.07 3.19 4.30
C GLY A 8 9.86 3.54 5.17
N MET A 9 10.05 4.35 6.22
CA MET A 9 8.95 4.78 7.09
C MET A 9 7.96 5.72 6.37
N ASP A 10 8.45 6.60 5.51
CA ASP A 10 7.62 7.49 4.69
C ASP A 10 6.89 6.70 3.59
N TYR A 11 7.54 5.67 3.05
CA TYR A 11 6.93 4.76 2.09
C TYR A 11 5.83 3.91 2.73
N ALA A 12 6.05 3.41 3.95
CA ALA A 12 5.01 2.74 4.73
C ALA A 12 3.80 3.64 4.97
N ARG A 13 4.01 4.94 5.24
CA ARG A 13 2.92 5.92 5.38
C ARG A 13 2.17 6.11 4.07
N THR A 14 2.90 6.23 2.96
CA THR A 14 2.34 6.37 1.61
C THR A 14 1.43 5.19 1.24
N LEU A 15 1.89 3.96 1.49
CA LEU A 15 1.11 2.74 1.21
C LEU A 15 -0.22 2.70 1.98
N LEU A 16 -0.21 3.11 3.24
CA LEU A 16 -1.44 3.15 4.05
C LEU A 16 -2.41 4.24 3.57
N GLU A 17 -1.90 5.38 3.10
CA GLU A 17 -2.73 6.43 2.51
C GLU A 17 -3.32 5.99 1.15
N TRP A 18 -2.55 5.28 0.33
CA TRP A 18 -3.06 4.68 -0.90
C TRP A 18 -4.16 3.66 -0.64
N ARG A 19 -3.99 2.79 0.36
CA ARG A 19 -5.05 1.86 0.78
C ARG A 19 -6.32 2.60 1.18
N ARG A 20 -6.20 3.65 1.99
CA ARG A 20 -7.36 4.46 2.42
C ARG A 20 -8.12 5.02 1.21
N ARG A 21 -7.40 5.58 0.23
CA ARG A 21 -7.99 6.11 -1.00
C ARG A 21 -8.61 5.02 -1.88
N PHE A 22 -7.96 3.87 -2.00
CA PHE A 22 -8.47 2.71 -2.73
C PHE A 22 -9.80 2.21 -2.16
N LEU A 23 -9.89 2.06 -0.83
CA LEU A 23 -11.12 1.64 -0.16
C LEU A 23 -12.25 2.67 -0.32
N ALA A 24 -11.93 3.97 -0.28
CA ALA A 24 -12.90 5.03 -0.54
C ALA A 24 -13.39 5.02 -2.00
N ALA A 25 -12.53 4.67 -2.96
CA ALA A 25 -12.86 4.56 -4.38
C ALA A 25 -13.55 3.23 -4.76
N ARG A 26 -13.79 2.33 -3.79
CA ARG A 26 -14.34 0.99 -4.04
C ARG A 26 -15.61 0.96 -4.90
N PRO A 27 -16.62 1.83 -4.72
CA PRO A 27 -17.81 1.82 -5.58
C PRO A 27 -17.48 2.08 -7.06
N ASN A 28 -16.60 3.04 -7.34
CA ASN A 28 -16.19 3.39 -8.70
C ASN A 28 -15.39 2.25 -9.34
N ILE A 29 -14.43 1.69 -8.59
CA ILE A 29 -13.61 0.58 -9.07
C ILE A 29 -14.48 -0.68 -9.28
N LYS A 30 -15.52 -0.89 -8.46
CA LYS A 30 -16.49 -1.96 -8.69
C LYS A 30 -17.28 -1.77 -9.99
N ALA A 31 -17.69 -0.54 -10.29
CA ALA A 31 -18.37 -0.22 -11.55
C ALA A 31 -17.50 -0.46 -12.79
N MET A 32 -16.17 -0.45 -12.65
CA MET A 32 -15.23 -0.79 -13.73
C MET A 32 -15.09 -2.30 -13.99
N GLY A 33 -15.77 -3.16 -13.22
CA GLY A 33 -15.78 -4.61 -13.43
C GLY A 33 -14.71 -5.41 -12.67
N TYR A 34 -13.99 -4.80 -11.73
CA TYR A 34 -12.99 -5.53 -10.93
C TYR A 34 -13.63 -6.49 -9.91
N SER A 35 -13.07 -7.70 -9.81
CA SER A 35 -13.57 -8.79 -8.95
C SER A 35 -13.35 -8.54 -7.46
N ASP A 36 -14.11 -9.21 -6.58
CA ASP A 36 -13.84 -9.16 -5.13
C ASP A 36 -12.47 -9.73 -4.75
N GLN A 37 -11.93 -10.65 -5.53
CA GLN A 37 -10.57 -11.17 -5.32
C GLN A 37 -9.53 -10.07 -5.51
N PHE A 38 -9.68 -9.24 -6.54
CA PHE A 38 -8.83 -8.08 -6.76
C PHE A 38 -8.88 -7.12 -5.57
N PHE A 39 -10.07 -6.82 -5.05
CA PHE A 39 -10.21 -5.96 -3.87
C PHE A 39 -9.53 -6.53 -2.64
N ARG A 40 -9.68 -7.83 -2.35
CA ARG A 40 -9.01 -8.46 -1.21
C ARG A 40 -7.49 -8.38 -1.33
N LEU A 41 -6.95 -8.61 -2.54
CA LEU A 41 -5.52 -8.51 -2.78
C LEU A 41 -5.02 -7.07 -2.58
N TRP A 42 -5.71 -6.08 -3.14
CA TRP A 42 -5.32 -4.66 -3.01
C TRP A 42 -5.60 -4.05 -1.65
N ASP A 43 -6.49 -4.64 -0.86
CA ASP A 43 -6.64 -4.27 0.55
C ASP A 43 -5.49 -4.82 1.40
N TYR A 44 -5.03 -6.04 1.10
CA TYR A 44 -3.96 -6.72 1.82
C TYR A 44 -2.55 -6.22 1.46
N TYR A 45 -2.26 -6.07 0.17
CA TYR A 45 -0.91 -5.82 -0.33
C TYR A 45 -0.24 -4.55 0.26
N PRO A 46 -0.90 -3.38 0.32
CA PRO A 46 -0.31 -2.19 0.93
C PRO A 46 -0.02 -2.36 2.42
N CYS A 47 -0.85 -3.10 3.15
CA CYS A 47 -0.63 -3.41 4.56
C CYS A 47 0.61 -4.30 4.75
N TYR A 48 0.72 -5.36 3.95
CA TYR A 48 1.87 -6.27 3.98
C TYR A 48 3.19 -5.52 3.69
N CYS A 49 3.22 -4.72 2.63
CA CYS A 49 4.39 -3.93 2.29
C CYS A 49 4.71 -2.87 3.37
N ALA A 50 3.71 -2.15 3.88
CA ALA A 50 3.92 -1.17 4.95
C ALA A 50 4.47 -1.83 6.22
N ALA A 51 4.03 -3.04 6.56
CA ALA A 51 4.59 -3.82 7.65
C ALA A 51 6.05 -4.20 7.38
N GLY A 52 6.38 -4.62 6.16
CA GLY A 52 7.76 -4.94 5.77
C GLY A 52 8.71 -3.74 5.86
N PHE A 53 8.28 -2.56 5.41
CA PHE A 53 9.05 -1.32 5.57
C PHE A 53 9.23 -0.93 7.05
N LYS A 54 8.17 -1.03 7.86
CA LYS A 54 8.25 -0.77 9.32
C LYS A 54 9.17 -1.76 10.03
N ALA A 55 9.18 -3.01 9.60
CA ALA A 55 10.02 -4.07 10.14
C ALA A 55 11.45 -4.08 9.57
N LYS A 56 11.76 -3.20 8.61
CA LYS A 56 13.03 -3.17 7.86
C LYS A 56 13.38 -4.50 7.18
N THR A 57 12.36 -5.30 6.86
CA THR A 57 12.52 -6.51 6.04
C THR A 57 12.36 -6.20 4.55
N ILE A 58 11.82 -5.03 4.24
CA ILE A 58 11.84 -4.40 2.91
C ILE A 58 12.73 -3.16 3.03
N VAL A 59 13.71 -3.08 2.12
CA VAL A 59 14.74 -2.03 2.08
C VAL A 59 14.36 -0.97 1.07
#